data_AF-A0A7V9MSX2-F1
#
_entry.id   AF-A0A7V9MSX2-F1
#
_cell.length_a   1.000
_cell.length_b   1.000
_cell.length_c   1.000
_cell.angle_alpha   90.00
_cell.angle_beta   90.00
_cell.angle_gamma   90.00
#
_symmetry.space_group_name_H-M   'P 1'
#
loop_
_entity.id
_entity.type
_entity.pdbx_description
1 polymer ?
#
loop_
_entity_poly.entity_id
_entity_poly.type
_entity_poly.pdbx_seq_one_letter_code
_entity_poly.pdbx_strand_id
1 'polypeptide(L)'
;MTTKPKTRKAPAASAPKDVKLTAYMANYLHCPARESQLESLEEHLTKAARLSRALWELVGSDGFPTEDKRSAYAVIELASAVADHASAAEFIFNTSE
;
A
#
# COMPACT_ATOMS: atom_id res chain seq x y z
N MET A 1 -15.99 -17.17 36.78
CA MET A 1 -15.66 -15.75 36.49
C MET A 1 -15.03 -15.68 35.11
N THR A 2 -15.79 -15.30 34.09
CA THR A 2 -15.33 -15.22 32.69
C THR A 2 -15.08 -13.75 32.34
N THR A 3 -13.82 -13.36 32.19
CA THR A 3 -13.45 -12.00 31.78
C THR A 3 -13.57 -11.88 30.26
N LYS A 4 -14.45 -10.99 29.79
CA LYS A 4 -14.56 -10.64 28.36
C LYS A 4 -13.25 -9.98 27.88
N PRO A 5 -12.74 -10.31 26.68
CA PRO A 5 -11.57 -9.64 26.12
C PRO A 5 -11.92 -8.19 25.78
N LYS A 6 -11.14 -7.25 26.34
CA LYS A 6 -11.19 -5.82 26.03
C LYS A 6 -10.69 -5.63 24.60
N THR A 7 -11.57 -5.25 23.67
CA THR A 7 -11.17 -4.80 22.33
C THR A 7 -10.38 -3.50 22.48
N ARG A 8 -9.07 -3.57 22.23
CA ARG A 8 -8.20 -2.39 22.18
C ARG A 8 -8.55 -1.63 20.90
N LYS A 9 -9.23 -0.48 21.03
CA LYS A 9 -9.49 0.41 19.91
C LYS A 9 -8.13 0.94 19.44
N ALA A 10 -7.68 0.51 18.25
CA ALA A 10 -6.47 1.06 17.64
C ALA A 10 -6.67 2.57 17.47
N PRO A 11 -5.70 3.42 17.85
CA PRO A 11 -5.77 4.83 17.48
C PRO A 11 -5.72 4.88 15.94
N ALA A 12 -6.65 5.61 15.33
CA ALA A 12 -6.53 5.98 13.94
C ALA A 12 -5.24 6.81 13.83
N ALA A 13 -4.17 6.21 13.34
CA ALA A 13 -2.94 6.92 13.05
C ALA A 13 -3.22 7.84 11.85
N SER A 14 -3.73 9.03 12.12
CA SER A 14 -3.84 10.05 11.09
C SER A 14 -2.42 10.43 10.67
N ALA A 15 -2.13 10.32 9.37
CA ALA A 15 -0.87 10.78 8.80
C ALA A 15 -0.54 12.21 9.27
N PRO A 16 0.74 12.52 9.54
CA PRO A 16 1.15 13.86 9.95
C PRO A 16 0.79 14.86 8.86
N LYS A 17 -0.04 15.85 9.21
CA LYS A 17 -0.67 16.77 8.25
C LYS A 17 0.24 17.87 7.70
N ASP A 18 1.51 17.91 8.11
CA ASP A 18 2.39 19.07 7.88
C ASP A 18 3.77 18.72 7.26
N VAL A 19 3.92 17.53 6.66
CA VAL A 19 5.17 17.20 5.94
C VAL A 19 5.19 17.96 4.61
N LYS A 20 5.87 19.12 4.56
CA LYS A 20 6.21 19.78 3.29
C LYS A 20 7.23 18.92 2.54
N LEU A 21 6.76 18.08 1.61
CA LEU A 21 7.67 17.34 0.74
C LEU A 21 8.47 18.31 -0.13
N THR A 22 9.77 18.09 -0.19
CA THR A 22 10.60 18.68 -1.25
C THR A 22 10.29 17.98 -2.57
N ALA A 23 10.50 18.64 -3.71
CA ALA A 23 10.32 18.02 -5.04
C ALA A 23 11.15 16.73 -5.23
N TYR A 24 12.24 16.58 -4.48
CA TYR A 24 13.06 15.37 -4.42
C TYR A 24 12.34 14.19 -3.75
N MET A 25 11.58 14.48 -2.68
CA MET A 25 10.80 13.49 -1.93
C MET A 25 9.57 12.99 -2.70
N ALA A 26 8.94 13.85 -3.51
CA ALA A 26 7.82 13.46 -4.36
C ALA A 26 8.19 12.41 -5.43
N ASN A 27 9.47 12.32 -5.80
CA ASN A 27 9.97 11.30 -6.74
C ASN A 27 9.97 9.88 -6.15
N TYR A 28 9.87 9.73 -4.82
CA TYR A 28 9.74 8.43 -4.18
C TYR A 28 8.33 7.87 -4.26
N LEU A 29 7.32 8.70 -4.53
CA LEU A 29 5.96 8.24 -4.70
C LEU A 29 5.76 7.76 -6.14
N HIS A 30 5.21 6.56 -6.30
CA HIS A 30 4.84 6.04 -7.62
C HIS A 30 3.85 6.96 -8.35
N CYS A 31 3.02 7.69 -7.59
CA CYS A 31 2.09 8.68 -8.10
C CYS A 31 2.22 10.01 -7.32
N PRO A 32 2.57 11.14 -7.97
CA PRO A 32 2.71 12.44 -7.30
C PRO A 32 1.43 12.94 -6.62
N ALA A 33 0.25 12.56 -7.13
CA ALA A 33 -1.03 12.93 -6.51
C ALA A 33 -1.26 12.27 -5.13
N ARG A 34 -0.44 11.25 -4.79
CA ARG A 34 -0.59 10.45 -3.58
C ARG A 34 -0.19 11.16 -2.30
N GLU A 35 0.62 12.22 -2.40
CA GLU A 35 1.00 13.06 -1.26
C GLU A 35 -0.21 13.52 -0.43
N SER A 36 -1.30 13.90 -1.11
CA SER A 36 -2.55 14.36 -0.48
C SER A 36 -3.43 13.25 0.11
N GLN A 37 -3.07 11.98 -0.13
CA GLN A 37 -3.86 10.80 0.22
C GLN A 37 -3.02 9.75 0.97
N LEU A 38 -1.91 10.17 1.58
CA LEU A 38 -1.10 9.27 2.40
C LEU A 38 -1.91 8.80 3.60
N GLU A 39 -1.94 7.49 3.78
CA GLU A 39 -2.50 6.82 4.94
C GLU A 39 -1.38 6.59 5.97
N SER A 40 -1.67 5.91 7.08
CA SER A 40 -0.60 5.54 8.01
C SER A 40 0.40 4.55 7.39
N LEU A 41 1.63 4.54 7.93
CA LEU A 41 2.65 3.54 7.56
C LEU A 41 2.11 2.10 7.69
N GLU A 42 1.41 1.80 8.79
CA GLU A 42 0.82 0.48 9.04
C GLU A 42 -0.22 0.10 7.97
N GLU A 43 -1.06 1.05 7.55
CA GLU A 43 -2.06 0.81 6.51
C GLU A 43 -1.42 0.54 5.14
N HIS A 44 -0.43 1.33 4.73
CA HIS A 44 0.27 1.13 3.48
C HIS A 44 1.04 -0.20 3.46
N LEU A 45 1.75 -0.56 4.55
CA LEU A 45 2.42 -1.86 4.66
C LEU A 45 1.43 -3.02 4.61
N THR A 46 0.31 -2.92 5.33
CA THR A 46 -0.73 -3.96 5.34
C THR A 46 -1.33 -4.16 3.95
N LYS A 47 -1.64 -3.07 3.24
CA LYS A 47 -2.16 -3.14 1.87
C LYS A 47 -1.14 -3.72 0.90
N ALA A 48 0.11 -3.24 0.92
CA ALA A 48 1.19 -3.75 0.08
C ALA A 48 1.41 -5.26 0.29
N ALA A 49 1.39 -5.74 1.54
CA ALA A 49 1.55 -7.15 1.86
C ALA A 49 0.38 -8.02 1.31
N ARG A 50 -0.86 -7.58 1.50
CA ARG A 50 -2.05 -8.30 1.00
C ARG A 50 -2.10 -8.34 -0.52
N LEU A 51 -1.80 -7.22 -1.18
CA LEU A 51 -1.77 -7.12 -2.64
C LEU A 51 -0.62 -7.95 -3.23
N SER A 52 0.56 -7.94 -2.59
CA SER A 52 1.69 -8.80 -2.98
C SER A 52 1.32 -10.27 -2.91
N ARG A 53 0.59 -10.67 -1.86
CA ARG A 53 0.10 -12.05 -1.73
C ARG A 53 -0.87 -12.42 -2.83
N ALA A 54 -1.84 -11.54 -3.13
CA ALA A 54 -2.79 -11.75 -4.22
C ALA A 54 -2.09 -11.86 -5.59
N LEU A 55 -1.10 -11.00 -5.84
CA LEU A 55 -0.30 -11.04 -7.06
C LEU A 55 0.49 -12.35 -7.17
N TRP A 56 1.10 -12.80 -6.07
CA TRP A 56 1.81 -14.08 -6.02
C TRP A 56 0.89 -15.26 -6.33
N GLU A 57 -0.29 -15.32 -5.71
CA GLU A 57 -1.27 -16.38 -5.97
C GLU A 57 -1.75 -16.36 -7.42
N LEU A 58 -1.93 -15.17 -8.00
CA LEU A 58 -2.34 -15.03 -9.40
C LEU A 58 -1.27 -15.52 -10.37
N VAL A 59 -0.02 -15.09 -10.20
CA VAL A 59 1.11 -15.49 -11.08
C VAL A 59 1.49 -16.97 -10.88
N GLY A 60 1.33 -17.50 -9.67
CA GLY A 60 1.57 -18.90 -9.34
C GLY A 60 0.41 -19.85 -9.66
N SER A 61 -0.72 -19.35 -10.16
CA SER A 61 -1.87 -20.18 -10.52
C SER A 61 -1.72 -20.77 -11.92
N ASP A 62 -1.81 -22.09 -12.02
CA ASP A 62 -1.89 -22.79 -13.30
C ASP A 62 -3.23 -22.47 -13.97
N GLY A 63 -3.25 -21.45 -14.82
CA GLY A 63 -4.45 -21.06 -15.56
C GLY A 63 -4.68 -19.57 -15.72
N PHE A 64 -3.74 -18.70 -15.34
CA PHE A 64 -3.89 -17.28 -15.63
C PHE A 64 -3.89 -17.04 -17.15
N PRO A 65 -4.99 -16.52 -17.75
CA PRO A 65 -5.10 -16.38 -19.19
C PRO A 65 -4.27 -15.18 -19.67
N THR A 66 -3.00 -15.43 -19.97
CA THR A 66 -2.04 -14.43 -20.46
C THR A 66 -2.39 -13.87 -21.83
N GLU A 67 -3.25 -14.55 -22.60
CA GLU A 67 -3.69 -14.11 -23.92
C GLU A 67 -4.81 -13.06 -23.86
N ASP A 68 -5.54 -12.97 -22.74
CA ASP A 68 -6.55 -11.92 -22.56
C ASP A 68 -5.87 -10.63 -22.10
N LYS A 69 -5.92 -9.62 -22.97
CA LYS A 69 -5.39 -8.28 -22.69
C LYS A 69 -6.01 -7.67 -21.43
N ARG A 70 -7.28 -7.93 -21.13
CA ARG A 70 -7.94 -7.41 -19.91
C ARG A 70 -7.34 -8.02 -18.65
N SER A 71 -7.06 -9.31 -18.69
CA SER A 71 -6.36 -10.01 -17.60
C SER A 71 -4.96 -9.44 -17.43
N ALA A 72 -4.21 -9.25 -18.52
CA ALA A 72 -2.89 -8.62 -18.45
C ALA A 72 -2.93 -7.21 -17.86
N TYR A 73 -3.90 -6.37 -18.25
CA TYR A 73 -4.10 -5.05 -17.63
C TYR A 73 -4.43 -5.16 -16.15
N ALA A 74 -5.30 -6.07 -15.73
CA ALA A 74 -5.63 -6.27 -14.32
C ALA A 74 -4.40 -6.64 -13.47
N VAL A 75 -3.48 -7.44 -14.01
CA VAL A 75 -2.20 -7.76 -13.34
C VAL A 75 -1.31 -6.53 -13.24
N ILE A 76 -1.22 -5.73 -14.31
CA ILE A 76 -0.45 -4.49 -14.31
C ILE A 76 -1.00 -3.54 -13.24
N GLU A 77 -2.32 -3.33 -13.20
CA GLU A 77 -2.97 -2.50 -12.18
C GLU A 77 -2.71 -3.03 -10.75
N LEU A 78 -2.77 -4.34 -10.55
CA LEU A 78 -2.47 -4.95 -9.26
C LEU A 78 -1.01 -4.73 -8.85
N ALA A 79 -0.06 -4.91 -9.78
CA ALA A 79 1.36 -4.67 -9.56
C ALA A 79 1.64 -3.18 -9.28
N SER A 80 1.02 -2.28 -10.02
CA SER A 80 1.08 -0.83 -9.79
C SER A 80 0.53 -0.46 -8.42
N ALA A 81 -0.56 -1.08 -7.96
CA ALA A 81 -1.10 -0.86 -6.62
C ALA A 81 -0.15 -1.36 -5.51
N VAL A 82 0.54 -2.48 -5.72
CA VAL A 82 1.62 -2.94 -4.80
C VAL A 82 2.74 -1.90 -4.74
N ALA A 83 3.25 -1.47 -5.90
CA ALA A 83 4.34 -0.50 -5.98
C ALA A 83 3.98 0.83 -5.33
N ASP A 84 2.77 1.33 -5.59
CA ASP A 84 2.24 2.56 -5.01
C ASP A 84 2.23 2.51 -3.48
N HIS A 85 1.63 1.47 -2.88
CA HIS A 85 1.60 1.32 -1.43
C HIS A 85 2.97 1.06 -0.81
N ALA A 86 3.86 0.30 -1.46
CA ALA A 86 5.21 0.06 -0.96
C ALA A 86 6.04 1.35 -0.97
N SER A 87 5.97 2.12 -2.06
CA SER A 87 6.68 3.39 -2.21
C SER A 87 6.18 4.46 -1.24
N ALA A 88 4.86 4.50 -0.98
CA ALA A 88 4.27 5.37 0.03
C ALA A 88 4.69 4.98 1.46
N ALA A 89 4.78 3.67 1.76
CA ALA A 89 5.28 3.19 3.05
C ALA A 89 6.76 3.58 3.25
N GLU A 90 7.60 3.37 2.25
CA GLU A 90 9.01 3.78 2.28
C GLU A 90 9.15 5.29 2.47
N PHE A 91 8.37 6.07 1.74
CA PHE A 91 8.34 7.52 1.88
C PHE A 91 7.99 7.96 3.31
N ILE A 92 6.91 7.42 3.90
CA ILE A 92 6.50 7.74 5.27
C ILE A 92 7.57 7.32 6.29
N PHE A 93 8.13 6.12 6.13
CA PHE A 93 9.17 5.60 7.02
C PHE A 93 10.38 6.55 7.05
N ASN A 94 10.83 7.01 5.89
CA ASN A 94 11.98 7.92 5.76
C ASN A 94 11.70 9.38 6.16
N THR A 95 10.43 9.75 6.38
CA THR A 95 10.02 11.13 6.75
C THR A 95 9.44 11.25 8.14
N SER A 96 9.36 10.15 8.89
CA SER A 96 8.84 10.11 10.27
C SER A 96 9.92 10.31 11.34
N GLU A 97 11.10 10.83 10.97
CA GLU A 97 12.17 11.28 11.89
C GLU A 97 12.07 12.80 12.18
#